data_AF-A0A7K2YF17-F1
#
_entry.id   AF-A0A7K2YF17-F1
#
_cell.length_a   1.000
_cell.length_b   1.000
_cell.length_c   1.000
_cell.angle_alpha   90.00
_cell.angle_beta   90.00
_cell.angle_gamma   90.00
#
_symmetry.space_group_name_H-M   'P 1'
#
loop_
_entity.id
_entity.type
_entity.pdbx_description
1 polymer ?
#
loop_
_entity_poly.entity_id
_entity_poly.type
_entity_poly.pdbx_seq_one_letter_code
_entity_poly.pdbx_strand_id
1 'polypeptide(L)'
;AHAARETREAGPIGEPREAREVREPRETQQVREVREPKEAREPVRETRVSKEPRKPKEARKANRRFGVLTVPDEGLPQPLLDELAAIVEGFRAHQASGTPDLTVIAELTKRKAAALEQWAEEPYPVGTRIVRTEADRATKAYETTLRQIAQQQGIPYESTLADGGSDGHWPVSGLGQPVRGALNHIASTTPGNASVSRLLALVCLLRGVGTGKANLTGPDLRIVCGTEGELAVGELTTSGWLEADVEELLATEEDPVGCGVPGAEGFSLGKLPRTRASGWIARVISYKKLRRQPAQVRLAAACIAAHSDATGASRCDLPFLAALTATRPEDLDAIVTALVDAGWIDKAVVETGVLHAQMAPEQLIFVEALRTNTPVQTLQIAARAAAAEAAAAAEAAAEAGS
;
A
#
# COMPACT_ATOMS: atom_id res chain seq x y z
N ALA A 1 36.32 25.87 -56.80
CA ALA A 1 37.69 26.39 -56.56
C ALA A 1 37.62 27.40 -55.42
N HIS A 2 38.59 27.34 -54.48
CA HIS A 2 38.74 28.07 -53.21
C HIS A 2 37.70 27.75 -52.12
N ALA A 3 37.96 27.04 -51.01
CA ALA A 3 39.14 26.70 -50.19
C ALA A 3 39.75 27.84 -49.35
N ALA A 4 39.41 27.85 -48.05
CA ALA A 4 40.17 28.28 -46.84
C ALA A 4 39.22 27.97 -45.64
N ARG A 5 39.45 27.14 -44.61
CA ARG A 5 40.57 26.76 -43.73
C ARG A 5 41.17 27.92 -42.91
N GLU A 6 40.83 27.95 -41.63
CA GLU A 6 41.63 28.37 -40.44
C GLU A 6 40.83 27.95 -39.18
N THR A 7 41.21 26.88 -38.46
CA THR A 7 42.05 26.79 -37.23
C THR A 7 41.46 27.49 -35.99
N ARG A 8 40.95 26.75 -35.01
CA ARG A 8 41.63 26.24 -33.77
C ARG A 8 41.95 27.34 -32.76
N GLU A 9 41.26 27.33 -31.61
CA GLU A 9 41.83 27.70 -30.32
C GLU A 9 41.16 26.92 -29.19
N ALA A 10 41.96 26.57 -28.19
CA ALA A 10 41.69 25.60 -27.15
C ALA A 10 41.98 26.21 -25.76
N GLY A 11 41.22 25.76 -24.75
CA GLY A 11 41.53 25.87 -23.31
C GLY A 11 40.96 27.10 -22.59
N PRO A 12 40.79 27.08 -21.25
CA PRO A 12 41.33 26.13 -20.26
C PRO A 12 40.22 25.43 -19.41
N ILE A 13 40.32 24.15 -19.02
CA ILE A 13 40.97 23.59 -17.80
C ILE A 13 40.90 24.52 -16.58
N GLY A 14 39.91 24.29 -15.72
CA GLY A 14 39.84 24.81 -14.35
C GLY A 14 40.05 23.67 -13.35
N GLU A 15 41.13 23.77 -12.60
CA GLU A 15 41.64 22.88 -11.57
C GLU A 15 40.81 22.86 -10.26
N PRO A 16 41.06 21.88 -9.35
CA PRO A 16 40.22 21.54 -8.22
C PRO A 16 40.50 22.42 -6.98
N ARG A 17 39.48 22.62 -6.13
CA ARG A 17 39.66 23.25 -4.81
C ARG A 17 39.81 22.19 -3.72
N GLU A 18 41.03 22.10 -3.20
CA GLU A 18 41.37 21.41 -1.95
C GLU A 18 41.08 22.26 -0.69
N ALA A 19 40.89 21.52 0.39
CA ALA A 19 41.23 21.80 1.79
C ALA A 19 40.51 22.95 2.54
N ARG A 20 39.71 22.55 3.53
CA ARG A 20 39.82 23.14 4.87
C ARG A 20 39.63 22.09 5.96
N GLU A 21 40.53 22.19 6.91
CA GLU A 21 41.01 21.20 7.85
C GLU A 21 40.52 21.51 9.28
N VAL A 22 40.58 20.50 10.16
CA VAL A 22 40.65 20.55 11.64
C VAL A 22 39.38 20.87 12.44
N ARG A 23 38.87 19.84 13.14
CA ARG A 23 38.63 19.88 14.61
C ARG A 23 38.29 18.50 15.20
N GLU A 24 39.28 17.89 15.83
CA GLU A 24 39.11 17.14 17.10
C GLU A 24 39.33 18.12 18.28
N PRO A 25 39.11 17.81 19.59
CA PRO A 25 38.95 16.50 20.24
C PRO A 25 37.87 16.42 21.35
N ARG A 26 37.62 15.22 21.91
CA ARG A 26 37.77 14.89 23.35
C ARG A 26 37.11 13.56 23.73
N GLU A 27 37.98 12.60 24.09
CA GLU A 27 37.70 11.57 25.07
C GLU A 27 37.58 12.17 26.49
N THR A 28 36.77 11.57 27.35
CA THR A 28 37.21 11.01 28.66
C THR A 28 36.06 10.36 29.45
N GLN A 29 36.30 9.09 29.80
CA GLN A 29 36.08 8.44 31.11
C GLN A 29 34.69 8.44 31.76
N GLN A 30 34.19 7.23 32.07
CA GLN A 30 34.22 6.58 33.41
C GLN A 30 33.35 5.31 33.33
N VAL A 31 33.93 4.11 33.25
CA VAL A 31 34.28 3.26 34.40
C VAL A 31 33.11 3.12 35.39
N ARG A 32 32.41 1.98 35.33
CA ARG A 32 31.94 1.32 36.55
C ARG A 32 32.09 -0.19 36.44
N GLU A 33 33.10 -0.64 37.18
CA GLU A 33 33.46 -2.00 37.51
C GLU A 33 32.36 -2.76 38.27
N VAL A 34 32.34 -4.07 37.97
CA VAL A 34 32.28 -5.21 38.91
C VAL A 34 30.97 -5.43 39.70
N ARG A 35 30.33 -6.57 39.43
CA ARG A 35 30.10 -7.58 40.47
C ARG A 35 29.90 -8.99 39.88
N GLU A 36 30.80 -9.87 40.32
CA GLU A 36 30.86 -11.31 40.15
C GLU A 36 29.64 -12.07 40.72
N PRO A 37 29.45 -13.35 40.30
CA PRO A 37 28.31 -14.17 40.69
C PRO A 37 28.52 -14.79 42.08
N LYS A 38 27.45 -14.89 42.87
CA LYS A 38 27.47 -15.60 44.15
C LYS A 38 26.91 -17.01 44.00
N GLU A 39 27.80 -17.98 44.14
CA GLU A 39 27.53 -19.40 44.32
C GLU A 39 26.75 -19.72 45.62
N ALA A 40 26.10 -20.88 45.57
CA ALA A 40 25.90 -21.87 46.63
C ALA A 40 25.09 -21.50 47.89
N ARG A 41 23.87 -22.04 47.93
CA ARG A 41 23.29 -22.62 49.17
C ARG A 41 22.19 -23.64 48.84
N GLU A 42 22.55 -24.93 48.91
CA GLU A 42 21.63 -26.02 49.25
C GLU A 42 21.67 -26.27 50.78
N PRO A 43 20.93 -27.23 51.36
CA PRO A 43 19.48 -27.41 51.34
C PRO A 43 18.93 -27.51 52.79
N VAL A 44 17.66 -27.16 53.03
CA VAL A 44 16.99 -27.54 54.29
C VAL A 44 15.72 -28.31 53.98
N ARG A 45 15.82 -29.63 54.17
CA ARG A 45 14.69 -30.54 54.37
C ARG A 45 14.00 -30.17 55.68
N GLU A 46 12.73 -29.80 55.60
CA GLU A 46 11.79 -30.08 56.69
C GLU A 46 10.64 -30.94 56.15
N THR A 47 10.67 -32.20 56.59
CA THR A 47 9.57 -33.14 56.58
C THR A 47 8.51 -32.68 57.56
N ARG A 48 7.25 -32.50 57.12
CA ARG A 48 6.07 -32.67 57.99
C ARG A 48 4.77 -32.91 57.21
N VAL A 49 4.28 -34.14 57.39
CA VAL A 49 2.87 -34.52 57.66
C VAL A 49 1.91 -34.59 56.47
N SER A 50 1.80 -35.82 55.97
CA SER A 50 0.56 -36.61 55.87
C SER A 50 -0.76 -35.84 55.67
N LYS A 51 -1.26 -35.90 54.44
CA LYS A 51 -2.60 -35.49 54.02
C LYS A 51 -3.63 -36.52 54.51
N GLU A 52 -4.43 -36.17 55.50
CA GLU A 52 -5.72 -36.85 55.75
C GLU A 52 -6.84 -36.21 54.92
N PRO A 53 -7.84 -36.99 54.48
CA PRO A 53 -8.78 -36.59 53.44
C PRO A 53 -9.86 -35.67 54.01
N ARG A 54 -9.97 -34.46 53.46
CA ARG A 54 -11.09 -33.56 53.79
C ARG A 54 -12.39 -34.11 53.17
N LYS A 55 -13.38 -34.28 54.05
CA LYS A 55 -14.79 -34.60 53.76
C LYS A 55 -15.38 -33.72 52.63
N PRO A 56 -16.35 -34.25 51.86
CA PRO A 56 -16.90 -33.57 50.69
C PRO A 56 -17.69 -32.34 51.15
N LYS A 57 -17.14 -31.15 50.90
CA LYS A 57 -17.94 -29.92 50.98
C LYS A 57 -18.87 -29.91 49.77
N GLU A 58 -20.15 -29.97 50.10
CA GLU A 58 -21.34 -29.58 49.36
C GLU A 58 -21.05 -28.78 48.08
N ALA A 59 -21.71 -29.22 46.99
CA ALA A 59 -21.65 -28.68 45.66
C ALA A 59 -21.86 -27.16 45.65
N ARG A 60 -20.77 -26.41 45.78
CA ARG A 60 -20.69 -25.01 45.36
C ARG A 60 -21.06 -25.00 43.88
N LYS A 61 -22.16 -24.32 43.53
CA LYS A 61 -22.47 -23.95 42.15
C LYS A 61 -21.17 -23.47 41.52
N ALA A 62 -20.74 -24.16 40.47
CA ALA A 62 -19.45 -23.93 39.87
C ALA A 62 -19.44 -22.53 39.26
N ASN A 63 -18.84 -21.57 39.96
CA ASN A 63 -18.56 -20.24 39.43
C ASN A 63 -17.81 -20.41 38.10
N ARG A 64 -18.52 -20.25 36.99
CA ARG A 64 -17.91 -20.29 35.66
C ARG A 64 -16.95 -19.10 35.59
N ARG A 65 -15.68 -19.36 35.28
CA ARG A 65 -14.64 -18.34 35.20
C ARG A 65 -14.17 -18.20 33.77
N PHE A 66 -14.06 -16.96 33.31
CA PHE A 66 -13.48 -16.59 32.02
C PHE A 66 -12.24 -15.74 32.28
N GLY A 67 -11.08 -16.40 32.36
CA GLY A 67 -9.84 -15.76 32.81
C GLY A 67 -9.94 -15.26 34.25
N VAL A 68 -9.84 -13.94 34.44
CA VAL A 68 -9.97 -13.26 35.75
C VAL A 68 -11.43 -12.96 36.09
N LEU A 69 -12.34 -13.04 35.12
CA LEU A 69 -13.75 -12.74 35.31
C LEU A 69 -14.49 -13.94 35.90
N THR A 70 -15.35 -13.67 36.88
CA THR A 70 -16.26 -14.67 37.45
C THR A 70 -17.67 -14.36 36.96
N VAL A 71 -18.32 -15.33 36.33
CA VAL A 71 -19.71 -15.20 35.89
C VAL A 71 -20.62 -15.12 37.12
N PRO A 72 -21.55 -14.14 37.19
CA PRO A 72 -22.50 -14.03 38.28
C PRO A 72 -23.43 -15.25 38.41
N ASP A 73 -23.93 -15.49 39.62
CA ASP A 73 -24.82 -16.62 39.94
C ASP A 73 -26.18 -16.57 39.22
N GLU A 74 -26.61 -15.37 38.81
CA GLU A 74 -27.84 -15.12 38.05
C GLU A 74 -27.69 -15.45 36.55
N GLY A 75 -26.47 -15.74 36.09
CA GLY A 75 -26.15 -16.16 34.73
C GLY A 75 -26.13 -15.03 33.71
N LEU A 76 -25.34 -15.21 32.64
CA LEU A 76 -25.43 -14.38 31.43
C LEU A 76 -26.42 -15.04 30.44
N PRO A 77 -26.92 -14.29 29.43
CA PRO A 77 -27.66 -14.90 28.35
C PRO A 77 -26.92 -16.12 27.78
N GLN A 78 -27.65 -17.23 27.58
CA GLN A 78 -27.04 -18.48 27.11
C GLN A 78 -26.20 -18.34 25.82
N PRO A 79 -26.62 -17.55 24.81
CA PRO A 79 -25.80 -17.32 23.61
C PRO A 79 -24.44 -16.68 23.91
N LEU A 80 -24.39 -15.76 24.88
CA LEU A 80 -23.14 -15.11 25.29
C LEU A 80 -22.23 -16.08 26.06
N LEU A 81 -22.82 -16.97 26.88
CA LEU A 81 -22.07 -18.04 27.54
C LEU A 81 -21.47 -19.03 26.54
N ASP A 82 -22.22 -19.39 25.50
CA ASP A 82 -21.78 -20.29 24.45
C ASP A 82 -20.65 -19.68 23.62
N GLU A 83 -20.76 -18.40 23.27
CA GLU A 83 -19.71 -17.65 22.55
C GLU A 83 -18.43 -17.55 23.39
N LEU A 84 -18.53 -17.18 24.66
CA LEU A 84 -17.37 -17.12 25.56
C LEU A 84 -16.70 -18.50 25.75
N ALA A 85 -17.50 -19.57 25.81
CA ALA A 85 -16.96 -20.94 25.86
C ALA A 85 -16.26 -21.33 24.56
N ALA A 86 -16.84 -21.00 23.41
CA ALA A 86 -16.26 -21.24 22.09
C ALA A 86 -14.93 -20.49 21.89
N ILE A 87 -14.84 -19.25 22.35
CA ILE A 87 -13.60 -18.45 22.32
C ILE A 87 -12.50 -19.12 23.16
N VAL A 88 -12.81 -19.56 24.38
CA VAL A 88 -11.83 -20.25 25.25
C VAL A 88 -11.35 -21.54 24.59
N GLU A 89 -12.26 -22.32 24.01
CA GLU A 89 -11.90 -23.56 23.33
C GLU A 89 -11.08 -23.29 22.07
N GLY A 90 -11.39 -22.25 21.31
CA GLY A 90 -10.60 -21.81 20.17
C GLY A 90 -9.17 -21.44 20.55
N PHE A 91 -8.97 -20.72 21.65
CA PHE A 91 -7.62 -20.42 22.17
C PHE A 91 -6.88 -21.68 22.62
N ARG A 92 -7.56 -22.64 23.25
CA ARG A 92 -6.94 -23.93 23.65
C ARG A 92 -6.56 -24.78 22.45
N ALA A 93 -7.43 -24.90 21.46
CA ALA A 93 -7.17 -25.62 20.22
C ALA A 93 -5.97 -25.02 19.48
N HIS A 94 -5.88 -23.68 19.42
CA HIS A 94 -4.73 -22.99 18.85
C HIS A 94 -3.44 -23.23 19.65
N GLN A 95 -3.49 -23.21 20.98
CA GLN A 95 -2.33 -23.54 21.81
C GLN A 95 -1.87 -25.00 21.62
N ALA A 96 -2.81 -25.91 21.43
CA ALA A 96 -2.53 -27.33 21.23
C ALA A 96 -1.94 -27.63 19.84
N SER A 97 -2.22 -26.81 18.82
CA SER A 97 -1.68 -27.02 17.46
C SER A 97 -0.18 -26.74 17.33
N GLY A 98 0.42 -26.00 18.28
CA GLY A 98 1.86 -25.74 18.33
C GLY A 98 2.42 -24.79 17.27
N THR A 99 1.61 -24.40 16.29
CA THR A 99 1.93 -23.41 15.25
C THR A 99 1.31 -22.05 15.58
N PRO A 100 2.12 -20.99 15.77
CA PRO A 100 1.59 -19.65 16.00
C PRO A 100 0.98 -19.10 14.71
N ASP A 101 -0.34 -18.91 14.69
CA ASP A 101 -1.10 -18.31 13.60
C ASP A 101 -1.77 -17.05 14.13
N LEU A 102 -1.15 -15.92 13.81
CA LEU A 102 -1.62 -14.61 14.27
C LEU A 102 -3.01 -14.27 13.73
N THR A 103 -3.44 -14.84 12.59
CA THR A 103 -4.76 -14.62 11.98
C THR A 103 -5.85 -15.22 12.86
N VAL A 104 -5.63 -16.46 13.31
CA VAL A 104 -6.55 -17.16 14.24
C VAL A 104 -6.60 -16.43 15.59
N ILE A 105 -5.44 -15.96 16.07
CA ILE A 105 -5.38 -15.15 17.30
C ILE A 105 -6.16 -13.84 17.13
N ALA A 106 -6.00 -13.13 16.01
CA ALA A 106 -6.70 -11.86 15.75
C ALA A 106 -8.23 -12.07 15.76
N GLU A 107 -8.73 -13.07 15.05
CA GLU A 107 -10.17 -13.38 15.01
C GLU A 107 -10.74 -13.77 16.39
N LEU A 108 -10.04 -14.61 17.16
CA LEU A 108 -10.46 -14.98 18.52
C LEU A 108 -10.44 -13.78 19.47
N THR A 109 -9.49 -12.86 19.31
CA THR A 109 -9.36 -11.67 20.16
C THR A 109 -10.41 -10.60 19.81
N LYS A 110 -10.75 -10.46 18.52
CA LYS A 110 -11.88 -9.64 18.04
C LYS A 110 -13.21 -10.12 18.61
N ARG A 111 -13.49 -11.42 18.50
CA ARG A 111 -14.71 -12.03 19.07
C ARG A 111 -14.78 -11.89 20.59
N LYS A 112 -13.64 -12.03 21.27
CA LYS A 112 -13.53 -11.78 22.72
C LYS A 112 -13.86 -10.34 23.10
N ALA A 113 -13.38 -9.34 22.35
CA ALA A 113 -13.69 -7.94 22.61
C ALA A 113 -15.20 -7.68 22.49
N ALA A 114 -15.82 -8.13 21.40
CA ALA A 114 -17.26 -7.97 21.16
C ALA A 114 -18.13 -8.67 22.23
N ALA A 115 -17.77 -9.89 22.64
CA ALA A 115 -18.50 -10.61 23.68
C ALA A 115 -18.38 -9.94 25.06
N LEU A 116 -17.21 -9.36 25.39
CA LEU A 116 -17.04 -8.63 26.65
C LEU A 116 -17.74 -7.26 26.64
N GLU A 117 -17.81 -6.60 25.50
CA GLU A 117 -18.60 -5.37 25.32
C GLU A 117 -20.09 -5.65 25.46
N GLN A 118 -20.59 -6.74 24.86
CA GLN A 118 -21.96 -7.19 25.06
C GLN A 118 -22.25 -7.52 26.53
N TRP A 119 -21.35 -8.22 27.23
CA TRP A 119 -21.47 -8.46 28.67
C TRP A 119 -21.51 -7.14 29.47
N ALA A 120 -20.73 -6.13 29.07
CA ALA A 120 -20.70 -4.85 29.76
C ALA A 120 -22.00 -4.02 29.63
N GLU A 121 -22.78 -4.24 28.58
CA GLU A 121 -24.05 -3.54 28.35
C GLU A 121 -25.27 -4.27 28.93
N GLU A 122 -25.11 -5.53 29.37
CA GLU A 122 -26.16 -6.23 30.11
C GLU A 122 -26.42 -5.51 31.45
N PRO A 123 -27.69 -5.21 31.80
CA PRO A 123 -28.06 -4.40 32.96
C PRO A 123 -27.78 -5.16 34.27
N TYR A 124 -26.52 -5.12 34.73
CA TYR A 124 -26.07 -5.81 35.95
C TYR A 124 -25.30 -4.92 36.92
N PRO A 125 -25.45 -5.12 38.26
CA PRO A 125 -25.02 -4.13 39.26
C PRO A 125 -23.56 -4.23 39.68
N VAL A 126 -22.83 -5.31 39.33
CA VAL A 126 -21.46 -5.54 39.83
C VAL A 126 -20.60 -6.18 38.75
N GLY A 127 -19.46 -5.55 38.46
CA GLY A 127 -18.46 -6.08 37.53
C GLY A 127 -18.37 -5.32 36.20
N THR A 128 -19.32 -4.44 35.88
CA THR A 128 -19.37 -3.68 34.61
C THR A 128 -18.07 -2.96 34.31
N ARG A 129 -17.43 -2.33 35.31
CA ARG A 129 -16.15 -1.65 35.11
C ARG A 129 -15.00 -2.63 34.81
N ILE A 130 -14.96 -3.78 35.49
CA ILE A 130 -13.90 -4.78 35.29
C ILE A 130 -14.09 -5.45 33.93
N VAL A 131 -15.33 -5.78 33.55
CA VAL A 131 -15.68 -6.35 32.25
C VAL A 131 -15.36 -5.36 31.13
N ARG A 132 -15.72 -4.07 31.25
CA ARG A 132 -15.31 -3.02 30.30
C ARG A 132 -13.79 -2.88 30.19
N THR A 133 -13.09 -2.92 31.33
CA THR A 133 -11.62 -2.86 31.33
C THR A 133 -11.01 -4.06 30.59
N GLU A 134 -11.60 -5.26 30.75
CA GLU A 134 -11.17 -6.45 30.01
C GLU A 134 -11.57 -6.40 28.53
N ALA A 135 -12.71 -5.80 28.18
CA ALA A 135 -13.11 -5.53 26.81
C ALA A 135 -12.09 -4.60 26.14
N ASP A 136 -11.75 -3.47 26.77
CA ASP A 136 -10.72 -2.53 26.28
C ASP A 136 -9.36 -3.19 26.10
N ARG A 137 -8.96 -4.07 27.03
CA ARG A 137 -7.72 -4.85 26.91
C ARG A 137 -7.79 -5.84 25.76
N ALA A 138 -8.92 -6.51 25.54
CA ALA A 138 -9.11 -7.40 24.41
C ALA A 138 -9.06 -6.64 23.08
N THR A 139 -9.68 -5.45 22.99
CA THR A 139 -9.58 -4.56 21.83
C THR A 139 -8.12 -4.18 21.57
N LYS A 140 -7.40 -3.67 22.58
CA LYS A 140 -5.97 -3.32 22.42
C LYS A 140 -5.09 -4.51 22.04
N ALA A 141 -5.40 -5.70 22.56
CA ALA A 141 -4.70 -6.93 22.19
C ALA A 141 -4.95 -7.30 20.72
N TYR A 142 -6.21 -7.22 20.27
CA TYR A 142 -6.58 -7.41 18.86
C TYR A 142 -5.83 -6.44 17.94
N GLU A 143 -5.85 -5.13 18.25
CA GLU A 143 -5.10 -4.13 17.49
C GLU A 143 -3.59 -4.44 17.46
N THR A 144 -3.03 -4.89 18.58
CA THR A 144 -1.61 -5.25 18.65
C THR A 144 -1.28 -6.47 17.80
N THR A 145 -2.14 -7.49 17.79
CA THR A 145 -1.98 -8.66 16.94
C THR A 145 -2.09 -8.28 15.46
N LEU A 146 -3.03 -7.42 15.10
CA LEU A 146 -3.14 -6.86 13.76
C LEU A 146 -1.89 -6.06 13.35
N ARG A 147 -1.30 -5.25 14.25
CA ARG A 147 -0.01 -4.57 14.01
C ARG A 147 1.12 -5.56 13.76
N GLN A 148 1.14 -6.69 14.47
CA GLN A 148 2.14 -7.75 14.28
C GLN A 148 1.95 -8.49 12.95
N ILE A 149 0.70 -8.79 12.56
CA ILE A 149 0.38 -9.34 11.22
C ILE A 149 0.87 -8.38 10.15
N ALA A 150 0.56 -7.10 10.31
CA ALA A 150 0.97 -6.06 9.39
C ALA A 150 2.50 -5.97 9.26
N GLN A 151 3.21 -6.01 10.39
CA GLN A 151 4.67 -6.05 10.44
C GLN A 151 5.27 -7.31 9.79
N GLN A 152 4.70 -8.50 10.01
CA GLN A 152 5.16 -9.74 9.39
C GLN A 152 4.95 -9.75 7.87
N GLN A 153 3.87 -9.14 7.41
CA GLN A 153 3.51 -9.06 5.99
C GLN A 153 4.14 -7.85 5.29
N GLY A 154 4.81 -6.96 6.04
CA GLY A 154 5.38 -5.74 5.49
C GLY A 154 4.34 -4.73 5.00
N ILE A 155 3.14 -4.74 5.58
CA ILE A 155 2.01 -3.84 5.27
C ILE A 155 1.73 -2.90 6.46
N PRO A 156 1.12 -1.72 6.27
CA PRO A 156 0.67 -0.84 7.36
C PRO A 156 -0.49 -1.46 8.14
N TYR A 157 -0.55 -1.21 9.44
CA TYR A 157 -1.57 -1.74 10.36
C TYR A 157 -3.00 -1.46 9.88
N GLU A 158 -3.24 -0.29 9.31
CA GLU A 158 -4.55 0.17 8.86
C GLU A 158 -5.12 -0.71 7.73
N SER A 159 -4.26 -1.39 6.97
CA SER A 159 -4.68 -2.33 5.91
C SER A 159 -5.18 -3.69 6.43
N THR A 160 -5.04 -3.94 7.72
CA THR A 160 -5.61 -5.11 8.39
C THR A 160 -6.99 -4.83 8.99
N LEU A 161 -7.48 -3.59 8.88
CA LEU A 161 -8.83 -3.19 9.25
C LEU A 161 -9.77 -3.45 8.05
N ALA A 162 -10.88 -4.16 8.30
CA ALA A 162 -11.78 -4.65 7.25
C ALA A 162 -12.59 -3.56 6.52
N ASP A 163 -12.57 -2.31 7.02
CA ASP A 163 -13.36 -1.20 6.50
C ASP A 163 -12.47 -0.21 5.73
N GLY A 164 -12.20 -0.53 4.47
CA GLY A 164 -11.71 0.43 3.47
C GLY A 164 -12.81 1.41 3.07
N GLY A 165 -13.32 2.18 4.04
CA GLY A 165 -14.30 3.23 3.84
C GLY A 165 -13.71 4.44 3.10
N SER A 166 -14.59 5.17 2.42
CA SER A 166 -14.36 6.43 1.71
C SER A 166 -13.95 7.60 2.62
N ASP A 167 -13.14 7.37 3.65
CA ASP A 167 -12.73 8.37 4.64
C ASP A 167 -11.38 8.99 4.27
N GLY A 168 -11.29 9.52 3.04
CA GLY A 168 -10.28 10.52 2.70
C GLY A 168 -8.81 10.12 2.89
N HIS A 169 -8.51 8.84 3.05
CA HIS A 169 -7.17 8.34 3.30
C HIS A 169 -6.87 7.19 2.35
N TRP A 170 -5.87 7.36 1.49
CA TRP A 170 -5.35 6.24 0.70
C TRP A 170 -4.26 5.54 1.50
N PRO A 171 -4.47 4.28 1.93
CA PRO A 171 -3.48 3.57 2.71
C PRO A 171 -2.16 3.46 1.92
N VAL A 172 -1.01 3.57 2.58
CA VAL A 172 0.31 3.48 1.91
C VAL A 172 0.99 2.15 2.23
N SER A 173 0.48 1.03 1.70
CA SER A 173 1.27 -0.20 1.50
C SER A 173 1.91 -0.15 0.11
N GLY A 174 3.04 0.54 -0.01
CA GLY A 174 3.65 0.84 -1.31
C GLY A 174 2.86 1.89 -2.12
N LEU A 175 3.22 2.10 -3.38
CA LEU A 175 2.57 3.09 -4.26
C LEU A 175 1.30 2.56 -4.93
N GLY A 176 1.07 1.24 -4.88
CA GLY A 176 -0.06 0.60 -5.55
C GLY A 176 -1.41 1.10 -5.04
N GLN A 177 -1.55 1.29 -3.73
CA GLN A 177 -2.83 1.70 -3.13
C GLN A 177 -3.26 3.13 -3.50
N PRO A 178 -2.41 4.17 -3.38
CA PRO A 178 -2.76 5.51 -3.86
C PRO A 178 -3.14 5.56 -5.34
N VAL A 179 -2.45 4.79 -6.19
CA VAL A 179 -2.76 4.72 -7.62
C VAL A 179 -4.11 4.03 -7.86
N ARG A 180 -4.36 2.87 -7.24
CA ARG A 180 -5.64 2.17 -7.34
C ARG A 180 -6.81 3.00 -6.79
N GLY A 181 -6.61 3.67 -5.66
CA GLY A 181 -7.58 4.59 -5.07
C GLY A 181 -7.95 5.73 -6.01
N ALA A 182 -6.95 6.35 -6.64
CA ALA A 182 -7.18 7.39 -7.65
C ALA A 182 -7.94 6.84 -8.87
N LEU A 183 -7.56 5.67 -9.40
CA LEU A 183 -8.28 5.03 -10.52
C LEU A 183 -9.75 4.72 -10.18
N ASN A 184 -9.99 4.19 -8.98
CA ASN A 184 -11.34 3.94 -8.47
C ASN A 184 -12.16 5.21 -8.37
N HIS A 185 -11.55 6.29 -7.88
CA HIS A 185 -12.22 7.58 -7.79
C HIS A 185 -12.60 8.14 -9.16
N ILE A 186 -11.71 8.06 -10.16
CA ILE A 186 -12.01 8.47 -11.53
C ILE A 186 -13.16 7.63 -12.12
N ALA A 187 -13.15 6.32 -11.91
CA ALA A 187 -14.22 5.45 -12.43
C ALA A 187 -15.58 5.70 -11.75
N SER A 188 -15.61 6.05 -10.46
CA SER A 188 -16.86 6.28 -9.73
C SER A 188 -17.45 7.67 -9.97
N THR A 189 -16.61 8.67 -10.19
CA THR A 189 -17.04 10.06 -10.40
C THR A 189 -17.15 10.43 -11.87
N THR A 190 -16.52 9.65 -12.76
CA THR A 190 -16.57 9.80 -14.21
C THR A 190 -16.31 11.24 -14.69
N PRO A 191 -15.12 11.81 -14.44
CA PRO A 191 -14.80 13.18 -14.81
C PRO A 191 -14.75 13.33 -16.32
N GLY A 192 -15.80 13.93 -16.88
CA GLY A 192 -15.99 14.05 -18.31
C GLY A 192 -16.40 12.75 -19.02
N ASN A 193 -16.79 12.93 -20.28
CA ASN A 193 -17.23 11.90 -21.21
C ASN A 193 -16.10 11.47 -22.15
N ALA A 194 -15.07 12.29 -22.35
CA ALA A 194 -13.92 11.89 -23.16
C ALA A 194 -12.87 11.15 -22.34
N SER A 195 -12.26 10.12 -22.93
CA SER A 195 -11.20 9.33 -22.29
C SER A 195 -9.98 10.19 -21.94
N VAL A 196 -9.69 11.22 -22.76
CA VAL A 196 -8.60 12.17 -22.51
C VAL A 196 -8.86 13.03 -21.27
N SER A 197 -10.11 13.43 -21.03
CA SER A 197 -10.52 14.15 -19.83
C SER A 197 -10.30 13.30 -18.58
N ARG A 198 -10.66 12.00 -18.62
CA ARG A 198 -10.40 11.07 -17.50
C ARG A 198 -8.91 10.86 -17.23
N LEU A 199 -8.11 10.81 -18.30
CA LEU A 199 -6.65 10.69 -18.18
C LEU A 199 -6.03 11.95 -17.56
N LEU A 200 -6.48 13.14 -17.97
CA LEU A 200 -6.05 14.40 -17.37
C LEU A 200 -6.50 14.51 -15.90
N ALA A 201 -7.75 14.16 -15.60
CA ALA A 201 -8.28 14.16 -14.23
C ALA A 201 -7.48 13.25 -13.30
N LEU A 202 -7.05 12.06 -13.76
CA LEU A 202 -6.19 11.16 -12.99
C LEU A 202 -4.84 11.82 -12.61
N VAL A 203 -4.22 12.52 -13.56
CA VAL A 203 -2.95 13.24 -13.32
C VAL A 203 -3.16 14.40 -12.35
N CYS A 204 -4.23 15.18 -12.54
CA CYS A 204 -4.57 16.31 -11.70
C CYS A 204 -4.86 15.86 -10.26
N LEU A 205 -5.69 14.83 -10.10
CA LEU A 205 -6.03 14.26 -8.79
C LEU A 205 -4.75 13.88 -8.03
N LEU A 206 -3.88 13.06 -8.60
CA LEU A 206 -2.66 12.62 -7.91
C LEU A 206 -1.70 13.77 -7.58
N ARG A 207 -1.68 14.86 -8.36
CA ARG A 207 -0.86 16.05 -8.08
C ARG A 207 -1.51 16.97 -7.04
N GLY A 208 -2.85 17.06 -7.04
CA GLY A 208 -3.64 17.93 -6.17
C GLY A 208 -3.97 17.35 -4.80
N VAL A 209 -3.70 16.06 -4.56
CA VAL A 209 -4.02 15.40 -3.30
C VAL A 209 -3.39 16.09 -2.09
N GLY A 210 -4.26 16.32 -1.09
CA GLY A 210 -3.97 17.01 0.14
C GLY A 210 -3.86 18.53 0.02
N THR A 211 -3.79 19.08 -1.20
CA THR A 211 -3.64 20.53 -1.42
C THR A 211 -4.77 21.16 -2.22
N GLY A 212 -5.61 20.37 -2.89
CA GLY A 212 -6.62 20.86 -3.82
C GLY A 212 -6.06 21.52 -5.07
N LYS A 213 -4.74 21.48 -5.27
CA LYS A 213 -4.05 22.22 -6.35
C LYS A 213 -3.08 21.35 -7.10
N ALA A 214 -3.33 21.16 -8.39
CA ALA A 214 -2.45 20.48 -9.33
C ALA A 214 -1.67 21.50 -10.16
N ASN A 215 -0.34 21.47 -10.04
CA ASN A 215 0.53 22.30 -10.86
C ASN A 215 0.75 21.61 -12.22
N LEU A 216 0.42 22.30 -13.30
CA LEU A 216 0.48 21.81 -14.68
C LEU A 216 1.25 22.78 -15.58
N THR A 217 1.91 22.24 -16.60
CA THR A 217 2.58 23.01 -17.66
C THR A 217 2.00 22.63 -19.04
N GLY A 218 2.17 23.45 -20.07
CA GLY A 218 1.82 23.08 -21.45
C GLY A 218 2.50 21.80 -21.93
N PRO A 219 3.79 21.55 -21.63
CA PRO A 219 4.42 20.24 -21.83
C PRO A 219 3.67 19.07 -21.18
N ASP A 220 3.18 19.22 -19.93
CA ASP A 220 2.37 18.18 -19.28
C ASP A 220 1.10 17.91 -20.09
N LEU A 221 0.39 18.95 -20.53
CA LEU A 221 -0.82 18.80 -21.34
C LEU A 221 -0.54 18.11 -22.68
N ARG A 222 0.56 18.43 -23.36
CA ARG A 222 0.92 17.76 -24.62
C ARG A 222 1.26 16.29 -24.42
N ILE A 223 1.91 15.93 -23.31
CA ILE A 223 2.24 14.53 -22.99
C ILE A 223 0.98 13.73 -22.65
N VAL A 224 0.09 14.31 -21.84
CA VAL A 224 -1.11 13.65 -21.34
C VAL A 224 -2.19 13.61 -22.42
N CYS A 225 -2.52 14.77 -22.98
CA CYS A 225 -3.68 14.98 -23.85
C CYS A 225 -3.35 14.99 -25.35
N GLY A 226 -2.07 15.11 -25.74
CA GLY A 226 -1.71 15.24 -27.14
C GLY A 226 -2.34 16.49 -27.76
N THR A 227 -3.07 16.32 -28.86
CA THR A 227 -3.79 17.39 -29.56
C THR A 227 -5.16 17.70 -28.93
N GLU A 228 -5.64 16.88 -27.99
CA GLU A 228 -6.98 17.00 -27.40
C GLU A 228 -6.96 17.79 -26.07
N GLY A 229 -5.91 18.57 -25.81
CA GLY A 229 -5.74 19.33 -24.57
C GLY A 229 -6.87 20.32 -24.30
N GLU A 230 -7.26 21.09 -25.32
CA GLU A 230 -8.35 22.08 -25.19
C GLU A 230 -9.69 21.41 -24.84
N LEU A 231 -10.01 20.29 -25.50
CA LEU A 231 -11.19 19.49 -25.22
C LEU A 231 -11.17 18.95 -23.78
N ALA A 232 -10.04 18.38 -23.34
CA ALA A 232 -9.90 17.80 -22.02
C ALA A 232 -10.06 18.85 -20.90
N VAL A 233 -9.37 19.98 -21.01
CA VAL A 233 -9.43 21.06 -20.01
C VAL A 233 -10.81 21.70 -20.02
N GLY A 234 -11.39 21.97 -21.19
CA GLY A 234 -12.72 22.56 -21.33
C GLY A 234 -13.82 21.71 -20.71
N GLU A 235 -13.79 20.38 -20.92
CA GLU A 235 -14.78 19.46 -20.34
C GLU A 235 -14.69 19.37 -18.81
N LEU A 236 -13.46 19.26 -18.28
CA LEU A 236 -13.24 19.21 -16.83
C LEU A 236 -13.61 20.54 -16.15
N THR A 237 -13.35 21.67 -16.82
CA THR A 237 -13.71 23.00 -16.29
C THR A 237 -15.21 23.21 -16.31
N THR A 238 -15.87 22.84 -17.40
CA THR A 238 -17.34 22.95 -17.53
C THR A 238 -18.08 22.09 -16.50
N SER A 239 -17.53 20.92 -16.16
CA SER A 239 -18.11 20.03 -15.15
C SER A 239 -17.75 20.41 -13.71
N GLY A 240 -16.92 21.44 -13.50
CA GLY A 240 -16.44 21.85 -12.17
C GLY A 240 -15.44 20.88 -11.55
N TRP A 241 -14.90 19.93 -12.33
CA TRP A 241 -13.89 18.97 -11.88
C TRP A 241 -12.48 19.56 -11.83
N LEU A 242 -12.25 20.63 -12.60
CA LEU A 242 -11.00 21.37 -12.66
C LEU A 242 -11.32 22.86 -12.62
N GLU A 243 -10.61 23.61 -11.79
CA GLU A 243 -10.64 25.06 -11.79
C GLU A 243 -9.36 25.55 -12.46
N ALA A 244 -9.44 25.86 -13.75
CA ALA A 244 -8.32 26.34 -14.54
C ALA A 244 -8.81 27.30 -15.64
N ASP A 245 -7.95 28.25 -16.01
CA ASP A 245 -8.11 29.00 -17.25
C ASP A 245 -7.48 28.19 -18.39
N VAL A 246 -8.30 27.84 -19.39
CA VAL A 246 -7.91 27.00 -20.53
C VAL A 246 -6.84 27.70 -21.37
N GLU A 247 -6.99 29.00 -21.63
CA GLU A 247 -6.08 29.76 -22.47
C GLU A 247 -4.74 29.95 -21.78
N GLU A 248 -4.76 30.32 -20.49
CA GLU A 248 -3.54 30.47 -19.67
C GLU A 248 -2.75 29.16 -19.59
N LEU A 249 -3.45 28.04 -19.36
CA LEU A 249 -2.82 26.74 -19.20
C LEU A 249 -2.21 26.23 -20.51
N LEU A 250 -2.86 26.47 -21.64
CA LEU A 250 -2.32 26.09 -22.96
C LEU A 250 -1.17 26.99 -23.43
N ALA A 251 -1.14 28.25 -23.00
CA ALA A 251 -0.08 29.21 -23.34
C ALA A 251 1.20 29.02 -22.49
N THR A 252 1.11 28.26 -21.41
CA THR A 252 2.20 28.06 -20.46
C THR A 252 3.26 27.09 -20.98
N GLU A 253 4.54 27.49 -20.94
CA GLU A 253 5.68 26.61 -21.31
C GLU A 253 6.52 26.20 -20.11
N GLU A 254 7.08 27.15 -19.36
CA GLU A 254 8.03 26.88 -18.27
C GLU A 254 7.43 27.01 -16.86
N ASP A 255 6.59 28.02 -16.63
CA ASP A 255 6.06 28.34 -15.30
C ASP A 255 4.75 27.59 -15.01
N PRO A 256 4.69 26.66 -14.05
CA PRO A 256 3.49 25.86 -13.84
C PRO A 256 2.31 26.69 -13.34
N VAL A 257 1.14 26.47 -13.94
CA VAL A 257 -0.14 27.04 -13.52
C VAL A 257 -0.77 26.14 -12.46
N GLY A 258 -1.20 26.75 -11.35
CA GLY A 258 -1.87 26.06 -10.26
C GLY A 258 -3.36 25.88 -10.55
N CYS A 259 -3.75 24.69 -11.01
CA CYS A 259 -5.14 24.34 -11.29
C CYS A 259 -5.82 23.81 -10.02
N GLY A 260 -7.01 24.31 -9.69
CA GLY A 260 -7.82 23.76 -8.59
C GLY A 260 -8.42 22.41 -8.96
N VAL A 261 -8.45 21.46 -8.02
CA VAL A 261 -9.05 20.13 -8.19
C VAL A 261 -10.02 19.91 -7.02
N PRO A 262 -11.27 20.38 -7.14
CA PRO A 262 -12.24 20.31 -6.05
C PRO A 262 -12.41 18.88 -5.50
N GLY A 263 -12.37 18.74 -4.18
CA GLY A 263 -12.47 17.46 -3.48
C GLY A 263 -11.13 16.72 -3.32
N ALA A 264 -10.05 17.15 -3.98
CA ALA A 264 -8.73 16.52 -3.83
C ALA A 264 -8.11 16.73 -2.43
N GLU A 265 -8.47 17.82 -1.75
CA GLU A 265 -8.18 18.10 -0.34
C GLU A 265 -8.80 17.10 0.64
N GLY A 266 -9.87 16.41 0.23
CA GLY A 266 -10.47 15.32 0.99
C GLY A 266 -9.56 14.09 1.07
N PHE A 267 -8.54 13.98 0.22
CA PHE A 267 -7.58 12.88 0.23
C PHE A 267 -6.27 13.28 0.92
N SER A 268 -5.75 12.40 1.77
CA SER A 268 -4.46 12.56 2.42
C SER A 268 -3.42 11.58 1.87
N LEU A 269 -2.29 12.12 1.41
CA LEU A 269 -1.14 11.34 0.96
C LEU A 269 0.15 12.10 1.30
N GLY A 270 1.12 11.41 1.92
CA GLY A 270 2.41 12.02 2.24
C GLY A 270 3.12 12.54 0.97
N LYS A 271 3.95 13.58 1.13
CA LYS A 271 4.65 14.25 0.00
C LYS A 271 5.39 13.26 -0.90
N LEU A 272 6.17 12.35 -0.33
CA LEU A 272 6.98 11.40 -1.08
C LEU A 272 6.12 10.35 -1.83
N PRO A 273 5.17 9.64 -1.18
CA PRO A 273 4.21 8.77 -1.88
C PRO A 273 3.43 9.49 -3.00
N ARG A 274 3.00 10.74 -2.78
CA ARG A 274 2.31 11.55 -3.80
C ARG A 274 3.17 11.80 -5.03
N THR A 275 4.39 12.31 -4.84
CA THR A 275 5.34 12.53 -5.94
C THR A 275 5.64 11.24 -6.69
N ARG A 276 5.80 10.13 -5.98
CA ARG A 276 6.10 8.84 -6.59
C ARG A 276 4.91 8.24 -7.33
N ALA A 277 3.69 8.33 -6.81
CA ALA A 277 2.47 7.86 -7.48
C ALA A 277 2.20 8.66 -8.77
N SER A 278 2.25 9.99 -8.69
CA SER A 278 2.14 10.85 -9.87
C SER A 278 3.24 10.55 -10.90
N GLY A 279 4.49 10.41 -10.43
CA GLY A 279 5.62 10.06 -11.28
C GLY A 279 5.56 8.66 -11.87
N TRP A 280 4.84 7.72 -11.24
CA TRP A 280 4.61 6.38 -11.79
C TRP A 280 3.60 6.45 -12.94
N ILE A 281 2.46 7.13 -12.73
CA ILE A 281 1.46 7.35 -13.79
C ILE A 281 2.10 8.04 -15.00
N ALA A 282 2.85 9.12 -14.79
CA ALA A 282 3.53 9.83 -15.86
C ALA A 282 4.45 8.92 -16.69
N ARG A 283 5.14 7.97 -16.05
CA ARG A 283 6.02 7.01 -16.73
C ARG A 283 5.26 5.94 -17.50
N VAL A 284 4.14 5.44 -16.97
CA VAL A 284 3.29 4.47 -17.68
C VAL A 284 2.72 5.10 -18.94
N ILE A 285 2.08 6.26 -18.82
CA ILE A 285 1.38 6.90 -19.95
C ILE A 285 2.34 7.42 -21.02
N SER A 286 3.57 7.77 -20.63
CA SER A 286 4.64 8.21 -21.54
C SER A 286 5.52 7.08 -22.04
N TYR A 287 5.24 5.83 -21.65
CA TYR A 287 6.04 4.69 -22.06
C TYR A 287 6.07 4.57 -23.58
N LYS A 288 7.23 4.23 -24.17
CA LYS A 288 7.43 4.27 -25.63
C LYS A 288 6.39 3.47 -26.43
N LYS A 289 5.90 2.35 -25.88
CA LYS A 289 4.88 1.49 -26.52
C LYS A 289 3.44 2.01 -26.30
N LEU A 290 3.22 2.91 -25.35
CA LEU A 290 1.91 3.45 -24.96
C LEU A 290 1.69 4.92 -25.34
N ARG A 291 2.74 5.75 -25.42
CA ARG A 291 2.63 7.21 -25.59
C ARG A 291 1.90 7.67 -26.87
N ARG A 292 1.81 6.79 -27.87
CA ARG A 292 1.07 7.04 -29.13
C ARG A 292 -0.31 6.40 -29.14
N GLN A 293 -0.65 5.62 -28.11
CA GLN A 293 -1.94 4.97 -28.00
C GLN A 293 -3.01 5.98 -27.55
N PRO A 294 -4.29 5.77 -27.92
CA PRO A 294 -5.40 6.57 -27.42
C PRO A 294 -5.47 6.63 -25.88
N ALA A 295 -6.11 7.66 -25.33
CA ALA A 295 -6.18 7.88 -23.88
C ALA A 295 -6.83 6.70 -23.13
N GLN A 296 -7.86 6.09 -23.69
CA GLN A 296 -8.53 4.90 -23.15
C GLN A 296 -7.58 3.70 -23.02
N VAL A 297 -6.69 3.50 -24.00
CA VAL A 297 -5.68 2.42 -23.97
C VAL A 297 -4.63 2.71 -22.89
N ARG A 298 -4.19 3.97 -22.77
CA ARG A 298 -3.25 4.40 -21.72
C ARG A 298 -3.84 4.28 -20.31
N LEU A 299 -5.12 4.59 -20.13
CA LEU A 299 -5.86 4.39 -18.87
C LEU A 299 -5.97 2.91 -18.51
N ALA A 300 -6.39 2.07 -19.47
CA ALA A 300 -6.48 0.64 -19.26
C ALA A 300 -5.11 0.02 -18.91
N ALA A 301 -4.04 0.45 -19.58
CA ALA A 301 -2.67 0.03 -19.29
C ALA A 301 -2.27 0.33 -17.83
N ALA A 302 -2.54 1.56 -17.36
CA ALA A 302 -2.28 1.97 -15.99
C ALA A 302 -3.11 1.17 -14.98
N CYS A 303 -4.39 0.94 -15.29
CA CYS A 303 -5.29 0.14 -14.47
C CYS A 303 -4.79 -1.29 -14.28
N ILE A 304 -4.48 -1.97 -15.38
CA ILE A 304 -4.00 -3.36 -15.39
C ILE A 304 -2.69 -3.46 -14.59
N ALA A 305 -1.73 -2.58 -14.86
CA ALA A 305 -0.45 -2.60 -14.15
C ALA A 305 -0.61 -2.30 -12.64
N ALA A 306 -1.53 -1.42 -12.26
CA ALA A 306 -1.81 -1.10 -10.87
C ALA A 306 -2.52 -2.23 -10.10
N HIS A 307 -3.28 -3.08 -10.80
CA HIS A 307 -4.01 -4.23 -10.25
C HIS A 307 -3.31 -5.57 -10.53
N SER A 308 -2.07 -5.54 -11.00
CA SER A 308 -1.25 -6.74 -11.19
C SER A 308 -0.58 -7.18 -9.90
N ASP A 309 -0.51 -8.50 -9.69
CA ASP A 309 0.30 -9.10 -8.63
C ASP A 309 1.78 -9.22 -9.01
N ALA A 310 2.59 -9.80 -8.13
CA ALA A 310 4.02 -10.00 -8.34
C ALA A 310 4.39 -10.76 -9.63
N THR A 311 3.48 -11.61 -10.11
CA THR A 311 3.65 -12.43 -11.31
C THR A 311 3.14 -11.73 -12.55
N GLY A 312 2.51 -10.56 -12.41
CA GLY A 312 1.90 -9.81 -13.50
C GLY A 312 0.46 -10.21 -13.81
N ALA A 313 -0.14 -11.10 -13.02
CA ALA A 313 -1.54 -11.47 -13.19
C ALA A 313 -2.42 -10.37 -12.60
N SER A 314 -3.44 -9.97 -13.34
CA SER A 314 -4.36 -8.89 -12.95
C SER A 314 -5.81 -9.29 -13.20
N ARG A 315 -6.71 -8.71 -12.40
CA ARG A 315 -8.15 -8.92 -12.48
C ARG A 315 -8.86 -7.58 -12.41
N CYS A 316 -9.61 -7.22 -13.45
CA CYS A 316 -10.36 -5.97 -13.53
C CYS A 316 -11.82 -6.24 -13.91
N ASP A 317 -12.76 -5.67 -13.16
CA ASP A 317 -14.19 -5.71 -13.51
C ASP A 317 -14.44 -4.88 -14.79
N LEU A 318 -15.23 -5.41 -15.74
CA LEU A 318 -15.47 -4.73 -17.02
C LEU A 318 -16.28 -3.43 -16.87
N PRO A 319 -17.40 -3.39 -16.10
CA PRO A 319 -18.08 -2.13 -15.78
C PRO A 319 -17.13 -1.07 -15.21
N PHE A 320 -16.27 -1.44 -14.27
CA PHE A 320 -15.24 -0.55 -13.74
C PHE A 320 -14.29 -0.05 -14.83
N LEU A 321 -13.78 -0.94 -15.69
CA LEU A 321 -12.84 -0.58 -16.75
C LEU A 321 -13.50 0.34 -17.81
N ALA A 322 -14.75 0.08 -18.18
CA ALA A 322 -15.56 0.93 -19.07
C ALA A 322 -15.75 2.34 -18.46
N ALA A 323 -16.12 2.39 -17.17
CA ALA A 323 -16.28 3.63 -16.42
C ALA A 323 -14.95 4.35 -16.16
N LEU A 324 -13.81 3.68 -16.14
CA LEU A 324 -12.52 4.35 -16.08
C LEU A 324 -12.13 4.96 -17.43
N THR A 325 -12.35 4.20 -18.51
CA THR A 325 -11.82 4.51 -19.85
C THR A 325 -12.73 5.36 -20.72
N ALA A 326 -13.91 5.73 -20.24
CA ALA A 326 -14.95 6.41 -21.04
C ALA A 326 -15.32 5.65 -22.31
N THR A 327 -15.29 4.32 -22.22
CA THR A 327 -15.50 3.43 -23.36
C THR A 327 -16.73 2.57 -23.10
N ARG A 328 -17.49 2.28 -24.16
CA ARG A 328 -18.64 1.39 -24.03
C ARG A 328 -18.15 -0.05 -23.83
N PRO A 329 -18.87 -0.90 -23.09
CA PRO A 329 -18.45 -2.27 -22.83
C PRO A 329 -18.11 -3.07 -24.10
N GLU A 330 -18.85 -2.86 -25.19
CA GLU A 330 -18.63 -3.52 -26.49
C GLU A 330 -17.31 -3.13 -27.19
N ASP A 331 -16.72 -1.98 -26.81
CA ASP A 331 -15.50 -1.47 -27.42
C ASP A 331 -14.24 -1.83 -26.59
N LEU A 332 -14.41 -2.52 -25.44
CA LEU A 332 -13.30 -2.90 -24.56
C LEU A 332 -12.36 -3.94 -25.20
N ASP A 333 -12.87 -4.82 -26.06
CA ASP A 333 -12.04 -5.82 -26.76
C ASP A 333 -10.96 -5.14 -27.62
N ALA A 334 -11.31 -4.04 -28.30
CA ALA A 334 -10.35 -3.28 -29.10
C ALA A 334 -9.23 -2.67 -28.25
N ILE A 335 -9.54 -2.23 -27.03
CA ILE A 335 -8.53 -1.74 -26.07
C ILE A 335 -7.60 -2.87 -25.66
N VAL A 336 -8.15 -4.03 -25.33
CA VAL A 336 -7.37 -5.20 -24.91
C VAL A 336 -6.46 -5.68 -26.04
N THR A 337 -6.97 -5.79 -27.27
CA THR A 337 -6.18 -6.12 -28.46
C THR A 337 -5.04 -5.13 -28.65
N ALA A 338 -5.30 -3.81 -28.56
CA ALA A 338 -4.26 -2.80 -28.70
C ALA A 338 -3.14 -2.94 -27.64
N LEU A 339 -3.46 -3.37 -26.42
CA LEU A 339 -2.47 -3.61 -25.36
C LEU A 339 -1.64 -4.87 -25.59
N VAL A 340 -2.24 -5.93 -26.15
CA VAL A 340 -1.53 -7.15 -26.57
C VAL A 340 -0.59 -6.83 -27.74
N ASP A 341 -1.09 -6.16 -28.77
CA ASP A 341 -0.31 -5.77 -29.96
C ASP A 341 0.86 -4.83 -29.61
N ALA A 342 0.65 -3.94 -28.63
CA ALA A 342 1.71 -3.08 -28.10
C ALA A 342 2.73 -3.84 -27.23
N GLY A 343 2.52 -5.12 -26.93
CA GLY A 343 3.35 -5.90 -26.01
C GLY A 343 3.40 -5.31 -24.60
N TRP A 344 2.30 -4.68 -24.17
CA TRP A 344 2.12 -4.22 -22.79
C TRP A 344 1.66 -5.38 -21.90
N ILE A 345 0.72 -6.17 -22.40
CA ILE A 345 0.28 -7.45 -21.84
C ILE A 345 0.61 -8.58 -22.80
N ASP A 346 0.83 -9.78 -22.27
CA ASP A 346 1.12 -11.00 -23.03
C ASP A 346 -0.19 -11.66 -23.52
N LYS A 347 -1.18 -11.73 -22.63
CA LYS A 347 -2.48 -12.30 -22.92
C LYS A 347 -3.56 -11.70 -22.04
N ALA A 348 -4.79 -11.78 -22.50
CA ALA A 348 -5.98 -11.44 -21.75
C ALA A 348 -7.14 -12.36 -22.11
N VAL A 349 -7.98 -12.63 -21.12
CA VAL A 349 -9.22 -13.41 -21.26
C VAL A 349 -10.32 -12.69 -20.50
N VAL A 350 -11.50 -12.62 -21.08
CA VAL A 350 -12.70 -12.10 -20.41
C VAL A 350 -13.54 -13.28 -19.94
N GLU A 351 -13.79 -13.36 -18.63
CA GLU A 351 -14.63 -14.40 -18.02
C GLU A 351 -15.66 -13.74 -17.09
N THR A 352 -16.94 -14.03 -17.31
CA THR A 352 -18.03 -13.62 -16.40
C THR A 352 -18.03 -12.11 -16.07
N GLY A 353 -17.77 -11.25 -17.06
CA GLY A 353 -17.73 -9.79 -16.86
C GLY A 353 -16.45 -9.26 -16.21
N VAL A 354 -15.41 -10.09 -16.13
CA VAL A 354 -14.11 -9.72 -15.56
C VAL A 354 -13.00 -9.97 -16.58
N LEU A 355 -12.13 -8.98 -16.75
CA LEU A 355 -10.89 -9.08 -17.51
C LEU A 355 -9.79 -9.70 -16.64
N HIS A 356 -9.26 -10.82 -17.10
CA HIS A 356 -8.05 -11.46 -16.58
C HIS A 356 -6.91 -11.18 -17.55
N ALA A 357 -5.91 -10.39 -17.14
CA ALA A 357 -4.79 -10.02 -18.00
C ALA A 357 -3.45 -10.38 -17.36
N GLN A 358 -2.49 -10.76 -18.20
CA GLN A 358 -1.12 -11.09 -17.82
C GLN A 358 -0.17 -10.02 -18.38
N MET A 359 0.54 -9.32 -17.51
CA MET A 359 1.58 -8.37 -17.91
C MET A 359 2.68 -9.08 -18.70
N ALA A 360 3.16 -8.44 -19.78
CA ALA A 360 4.33 -8.93 -20.48
C ALA A 360 5.54 -8.89 -19.53
N PRO A 361 6.44 -9.90 -19.53
CA PRO A 361 7.56 -9.98 -18.59
C PRO A 361 8.43 -8.73 -18.53
N GLU A 362 8.67 -8.10 -19.69
CA GLU A 362 9.42 -6.84 -19.80
C GLU A 362 8.78 -5.66 -19.04
N GLN A 363 7.48 -5.70 -18.81
CA GLN A 363 6.72 -4.62 -18.17
C GLN A 363 6.44 -4.88 -16.68
N LEU A 364 6.85 -6.04 -16.13
CA LEU A 364 6.74 -6.32 -14.68
C LEU A 364 7.46 -5.28 -13.82
N ILE A 365 8.43 -4.58 -14.38
CA ILE A 365 9.12 -3.47 -13.72
C ILE A 365 8.19 -2.36 -13.24
N PHE A 366 7.07 -2.11 -13.94
CA PHE A 366 6.07 -1.14 -13.51
C PHE A 366 5.27 -1.64 -12.31
N VAL A 367 4.99 -2.94 -12.25
CA VAL A 367 4.33 -3.58 -11.11
C VAL A 367 5.26 -3.57 -9.90
N GLU A 368 6.52 -3.92 -10.10
CA GLU A 368 7.51 -3.96 -9.03
C GLU A 368 7.81 -2.57 -8.47
N ALA A 369 7.79 -1.53 -9.31
CA ALA A 369 7.91 -0.14 -8.86
C ALA A 369 6.78 0.25 -7.89
N LEU A 370 5.55 -0.22 -8.12
CA LEU A 370 4.43 0.04 -7.21
C LEU A 370 4.59 -0.72 -5.89
N ARG A 371 4.99 -2.00 -5.97
CA ARG A 371 5.13 -2.89 -4.81
C ARG A 371 6.25 -2.45 -3.87
N THR A 372 7.42 -2.16 -4.43
CA THR A 372 8.61 -1.82 -3.64
C THR A 372 8.71 -0.33 -3.32
N ASN A 373 7.80 0.50 -3.85
CA ASN A 373 7.91 1.95 -3.76
C ASN A 373 9.24 2.47 -4.35
N THR A 374 9.81 1.73 -5.31
CA THR A 374 11.07 2.07 -5.96
C THR A 374 10.78 2.75 -7.30
N PRO A 375 11.42 3.88 -7.62
CA PRO A 375 11.25 4.50 -8.94
C PRO A 375 11.59 3.52 -10.07
N VAL A 376 10.76 3.49 -11.11
CA VAL A 376 10.96 2.63 -12.30
C VAL A 376 12.38 2.76 -12.87
N GLN A 377 12.93 3.98 -12.89
CA GLN A 377 14.30 4.24 -13.38
C GLN A 377 15.36 3.53 -12.54
N THR A 378 15.21 3.51 -11.21
CA THR A 378 16.13 2.83 -10.32
C THR A 378 16.11 1.32 -10.59
N LEU A 379 14.91 0.75 -10.77
CA LEU A 379 14.78 -0.66 -11.15
C LEU A 379 15.37 -0.95 -12.54
N GLN A 380 15.23 -0.02 -13.50
CA GLN A 380 15.76 -0.19 -14.85
C GLN A 380 17.29 -0.18 -14.86
N ILE A 381 17.90 0.68 -14.04
CA ILE A 381 19.35 0.73 -13.85
C ILE A 381 19.84 -0.57 -13.21
N ALA A 382 19.19 -1.03 -12.15
CA ALA A 382 19.54 -2.28 -11.48
C ALA A 382 19.44 -3.50 -12.42
N ALA A 383 18.36 -3.59 -13.20
CA ALA A 383 18.17 -4.67 -14.16
C ALA A 383 19.24 -4.67 -15.27
N ARG A 384 19.66 -3.49 -15.75
CA ARG A 384 20.75 -3.37 -16.74
C ARG A 384 22.10 -3.77 -16.16
N ALA A 385 22.38 -3.40 -14.91
CA ALA A 385 23.61 -3.78 -14.22
C ALA A 385 23.67 -5.31 -14.05
N ALA A 386 22.61 -5.93 -13.55
CA ALA A 386 22.52 -7.38 -13.38
C ALA A 386 22.67 -8.14 -14.72
N ALA A 387 22.08 -7.63 -15.80
CA ALA A 387 22.23 -8.22 -17.13
C ALA A 387 23.68 -8.14 -17.66
N ALA A 388 24.37 -7.03 -17.40
CA ALA A 388 25.77 -6.86 -17.79
C ALA A 388 26.70 -7.81 -16.99
N GLU A 389 26.45 -7.97 -15.69
CA GLU A 389 27.19 -8.93 -14.85
C GLU A 389 26.98 -10.37 -15.30
N ALA A 390 25.74 -10.76 -15.63
CA ALA A 390 25.43 -12.09 -16.14
C ALA A 390 26.10 -12.37 -17.50
N ALA A 391 26.15 -11.38 -18.39
CA ALA A 391 26.83 -11.49 -19.68
C ALA A 391 28.34 -11.67 -19.49
N ALA A 392 28.97 -10.88 -18.62
CA ALA A 392 30.39 -11.01 -18.31
C ALA A 392 30.74 -12.36 -17.66
N ALA A 393 29.87 -12.87 -16.77
CA ALA A 393 30.05 -14.19 -16.16
C ALA A 393 29.93 -15.33 -17.20
N ALA A 394 29.02 -15.21 -18.17
CA ALA A 394 28.87 -16.17 -19.25
C ALA A 394 30.08 -16.17 -20.20
N GLU A 395 30.63 -14.99 -20.51
CA GLU A 395 31.84 -14.84 -21.32
C GLU A 395 33.07 -15.44 -20.62
N ALA A 396 33.27 -15.14 -19.33
CA ALA A 396 34.36 -15.72 -18.53
C ALA A 396 34.24 -17.26 -18.39
N ALA A 397 33.02 -17.80 -18.29
CA ALA A 397 32.79 -19.24 -18.26
C ALA A 397 33.08 -19.91 -19.62
N ALA A 398 32.82 -19.21 -20.73
CA ALA A 398 33.15 -19.69 -22.07
C ALA A 398 34.68 -19.68 -22.31
N GLU A 399 35.39 -18.66 -21.83
CA GLU A 399 36.85 -18.58 -21.92
C GLU A 399 37.57 -19.61 -21.03
N ALA A 400 37.04 -19.90 -19.84
CA ALA A 400 37.62 -20.91 -18.95
C ALA A 400 37.35 -22.37 -19.39
N GLY A 401 36.40 -22.57 -20.32
CA GLY A 401 36.06 -23.88 -20.89
C GLY A 401 36.74 -24.18 -22.24
N SER A 402 37.47 -23.22 -22.82
CA SER A 402 38.31 -23.37 -24.02
C SER A 402 39.77 -23.59 -23.64
#